data_AF-A0A7X7LFG0-F1
#
_entry.id   AF-A0A7X7LFG0-F1
#
_cell.length_a   1.000
_cell.length_b   1.000
_cell.length_c   1.000
_cell.angle_alpha   90.00
_cell.angle_beta   90.00
_cell.angle_gamma   90.00
#
_symmetry.space_group_name_H-M   'P 1'
#
loop_
_entity.id
_entity.type
_entity.pdbx_description
1 polymer ?
#
loop_
_entity_poly.entity_id
_entity_poly.type
_entity_poly.pdbx_seq_one_letter_code
_entity_poly.pdbx_strand_id
1 'polypeptide(L)'
;GGDQPSPKGSTYYSFNDGAWENIDTWSLNAGVYNEPSQLPGSEDIVVIQLGKTVTMNGNDVVIAKIEVNDGTLDLKNTSGHNFNTITGLANGKIKLSTDNFPAGDLSGFANASTGGTVEYYGEGFELLQARTFRNLVINMTDATNQIVLLSDYTLNGSLSIVKGEFLFGNGTETSSRNLTVKEHVEILSGGKIRTGSGNARHQFNIYGNFTNQGDVQFTNRTAANYTAEASDGIVDVNFLSGIRNQFMVLEGPSRFYRIVISKGTASTYELNISATQASYFELFGYANETTQRLPSWQAILML
;
A
#
# COMPACT_ATOMS: atom_id res chain seq x y z
N GLY A 1 -38.95 11.04 36.33
CA GLY A 1 -37.88 11.79 35.65
C GLY A 1 -37.66 11.11 34.34
N GLY A 2 -37.88 11.82 33.23
CA GLY A 2 -37.90 11.24 31.90
C GLY A 2 -36.54 10.66 31.52
N ASP A 3 -36.60 9.44 30.98
CA ASP A 3 -35.53 8.81 30.22
C ASP A 3 -35.20 9.76 29.06
N GLN A 4 -34.09 10.50 29.18
CA GLN A 4 -33.58 11.26 28.05
C GLN A 4 -33.06 10.22 27.07
N PRO A 5 -33.59 10.12 25.84
CA PRO A 5 -33.00 9.24 24.86
C PRO A 5 -31.54 9.68 24.68
N SER A 6 -30.61 8.73 24.78
CA SER A 6 -29.22 8.94 24.38
C SER A 6 -29.20 9.67 23.04
N PRO A 7 -28.31 10.66 22.81
CA PRO A 7 -28.24 11.33 21.52
C PRO A 7 -28.12 10.27 20.43
N LYS A 8 -29.08 10.24 19.51
CA LYS A 8 -28.98 9.38 18.34
C LYS A 8 -27.96 10.05 17.43
N GLY A 9 -26.83 9.38 17.19
CA GLY A 9 -25.80 9.87 16.26
C GLY A 9 -26.38 10.37 14.95
N SER A 10 -25.88 11.51 14.48
CA SER A 10 -26.25 12.16 13.23
C SER A 10 -25.34 11.73 12.09
N THR A 11 -25.76 11.99 10.85
CA THR A 11 -24.91 11.80 9.68
C THR A 11 -24.48 13.14 9.13
N TYR A 12 -23.16 13.34 9.04
CA TYR A 12 -22.52 14.49 8.45
C TYR A 12 -22.01 14.14 7.06
N TYR A 13 -22.23 15.04 6.12
CA TYR A 13 -21.79 14.92 4.74
C TYR A 13 -20.83 16.05 4.41
N SER A 14 -19.70 15.75 3.77
CA SER A 14 -18.83 16.80 3.25
C SER A 14 -19.57 17.57 2.14
N PHE A 15 -19.88 18.84 2.39
CA PHE A 15 -20.58 19.72 1.44
C PHE A 15 -19.60 20.62 0.67
N ASN A 16 -18.57 21.14 1.34
CA ASN A 16 -17.49 21.92 0.76
C ASN A 16 -16.15 21.19 0.90
N ASP A 17 -15.19 21.56 0.06
CA ASP A 17 -13.79 21.25 0.34
C ASP A 17 -13.32 22.11 1.51
N GLY A 18 -12.55 21.56 2.42
CA GLY A 18 -12.15 22.33 3.60
C GLY A 18 -11.46 21.56 4.70
N ALA A 19 -11.12 22.29 5.74
CA ALA A 19 -10.60 21.75 6.98
C ALA A 19 -11.69 21.01 7.76
N TRP A 20 -11.35 19.95 8.47
CA TRP A 20 -12.28 19.15 9.27
C TRP A 20 -12.98 20.00 10.34
N GLU A 21 -12.25 20.89 11.01
CA GLU A 21 -12.80 21.72 12.09
C GLU A 21 -13.54 22.98 11.60
N ASN A 22 -13.65 23.18 10.27
CA ASN A 22 -14.52 24.22 9.72
C ASN A 22 -15.96 23.68 9.60
N ILE A 23 -16.91 24.34 10.27
CA ILE A 23 -18.32 23.95 10.25
C ILE A 23 -18.92 23.98 8.83
N ASP A 24 -18.46 24.91 7.99
CA ASP A 24 -18.91 25.06 6.60
C ASP A 24 -18.46 23.92 5.67
N THR A 25 -17.53 23.07 6.13
CA THR A 25 -17.16 21.84 5.41
C THR A 25 -18.33 20.86 5.39
N TRP A 26 -19.25 20.94 6.36
CA TRP A 26 -20.22 19.89 6.65
C TRP A 26 -21.68 20.29 6.37
N SER A 27 -22.50 19.29 6.12
CA SER A 27 -23.96 19.38 6.05
C SER A 27 -24.59 18.17 6.74
N LEU A 28 -25.76 18.35 7.36
CA LEU A 28 -26.58 17.24 7.90
C LEU A 28 -27.41 16.53 6.83
N ASN A 29 -27.40 17.02 5.58
CA ASN A 29 -28.11 16.42 4.45
C ASN A 29 -27.14 16.17 3.28
N ALA A 30 -27.30 15.02 2.61
CA ALA A 30 -26.51 14.70 1.44
C ALA A 30 -26.81 15.65 0.27
N GLY A 31 -25.79 16.30 -0.28
CA GLY A 31 -25.90 17.13 -1.49
C GLY A 31 -26.72 18.44 -1.37
N VAL A 32 -27.35 18.69 -0.22
CA VAL A 32 -28.06 19.93 0.10
C VAL A 32 -27.44 20.50 1.36
N TYR A 33 -27.10 21.79 1.34
CA TYR A 33 -26.57 22.44 2.53
C TYR A 33 -27.63 22.52 3.63
N ASN A 34 -27.34 21.90 4.76
CA ASN A 34 -28.08 22.01 6.00
C ASN A 34 -27.04 22.19 7.11
N GLU A 35 -26.84 23.45 7.50
CA GLU A 35 -25.79 23.87 8.42
C GLU A 35 -25.89 23.11 9.75
N PRO A 36 -24.83 22.38 10.15
CA PRO A 36 -24.75 21.82 11.48
C PRO A 36 -24.39 22.89 12.51
N SER A 37 -24.86 22.73 13.75
CA SER A 37 -24.48 23.60 14.87
C SER A 37 -23.20 23.16 15.60
N GLN A 38 -22.70 21.97 15.28
CA GLN A 38 -21.54 21.33 15.92
C GLN A 38 -20.74 20.54 14.88
N LEU A 39 -19.47 20.28 15.17
CA LEU A 39 -18.65 19.37 14.38
C LEU A 39 -19.07 17.91 14.60
N PRO A 40 -18.79 16.99 13.65
CA PRO A 40 -19.05 15.57 13.86
C PRO A 40 -18.31 15.04 15.10
N GLY A 41 -19.05 14.33 15.96
CA GLY A 41 -18.56 13.75 17.21
C GLY A 41 -18.51 12.23 17.22
N SER A 42 -18.21 11.66 18.39
CA SER A 42 -17.90 10.24 18.57
C SER A 42 -19.03 9.26 18.23
N GLU A 43 -20.28 9.74 18.24
CA GLU A 43 -21.47 8.93 17.95
C GLU A 43 -21.93 9.07 16.48
N ASP A 44 -21.30 9.96 15.71
CA ASP A 44 -21.77 10.37 14.39
C ASP A 44 -21.16 9.55 13.24
N ILE A 45 -21.89 9.53 12.14
CA ILE A 45 -21.43 8.99 10.86
C ILE A 45 -20.95 10.14 9.99
N VAL A 46 -19.77 10.01 9.39
CA VAL A 46 -19.21 10.98 8.45
C VAL A 46 -19.14 10.37 7.06
N VAL A 47 -19.65 11.10 6.06
CA VAL A 47 -19.62 10.69 4.66
C VAL A 47 -18.82 11.73 3.87
N ILE A 48 -17.65 11.32 3.40
CA ILE A 48 -16.85 12.11 2.46
C ILE A 48 -17.38 11.83 1.05
N GLN A 49 -18.14 12.79 0.53
CA GLN A 49 -18.88 12.67 -0.73
C GLN A 49 -17.98 12.78 -1.96
N LEU A 50 -18.51 12.29 -3.09
CA LEU A 50 -17.89 12.35 -4.42
C LEU A 50 -17.29 13.72 -4.71
N GLY A 51 -16.00 13.72 -5.08
CA GLY A 51 -15.28 14.91 -5.52
C GLY A 51 -14.95 15.91 -4.42
N LYS A 52 -15.29 15.63 -3.16
CA LYS A 52 -14.98 16.49 -2.01
C LYS A 52 -13.67 16.10 -1.36
N THR A 53 -12.95 17.09 -0.85
CA THR A 53 -11.71 16.93 -0.08
C THR A 53 -11.87 17.52 1.31
N VAL A 54 -11.81 16.67 2.34
CA VAL A 54 -11.73 17.08 3.73
C VAL A 54 -10.30 16.89 4.22
N THR A 55 -9.72 17.95 4.79
CA THR A 55 -8.34 17.94 5.33
C THR A 55 -8.38 17.97 6.85
N MET A 56 -7.76 17.01 7.51
CA MET A 56 -7.60 17.04 8.96
C MET A 56 -6.64 18.16 9.37
N ASN A 57 -7.07 18.95 10.34
CA ASN A 57 -6.32 20.08 10.89
C ASN A 57 -6.27 20.08 12.43
N GLY A 58 -6.77 19.01 13.05
CA GLY A 58 -6.78 18.77 14.49
C GLY A 58 -6.50 17.29 14.79
N ASN A 59 -6.13 17.00 16.03
CA ASN A 59 -5.78 15.64 16.49
C ASN A 59 -6.96 15.00 17.24
N ASP A 60 -6.82 13.71 17.57
CA ASP A 60 -7.67 12.99 18.53
C ASP A 60 -9.17 12.95 18.18
N VAL A 61 -9.52 13.17 16.90
CA VAL A 61 -10.89 13.06 16.42
C VAL A 61 -11.38 11.62 16.53
N VAL A 62 -12.53 11.47 17.20
CA VAL A 62 -13.25 10.20 17.34
C VAL A 62 -14.61 10.33 16.66
N ILE A 63 -14.97 9.35 15.83
CA ILE A 63 -16.27 9.25 15.15
C ILE A 63 -16.74 7.78 15.13
N ALA A 64 -18.04 7.53 15.00
CA ALA A 64 -18.58 6.17 15.04
C ALA A 64 -18.32 5.41 13.73
N LYS A 65 -18.40 6.12 12.59
CA LYS A 65 -18.13 5.54 11.27
C LYS A 65 -17.76 6.62 10.26
N ILE A 66 -16.76 6.34 9.42
CA ILE A 66 -16.48 7.15 8.23
C ILE A 66 -16.70 6.35 6.95
N GLU A 67 -17.33 6.98 5.97
CA GLU A 67 -17.55 6.49 4.62
C GLU A 67 -16.87 7.42 3.61
N VAL A 68 -15.79 6.97 2.99
CA VAL A 68 -15.10 7.74 1.94
C VAL A 68 -15.66 7.31 0.58
N ASN A 69 -16.76 7.94 0.16
CA ASN A 69 -17.56 7.54 -1.00
C ASN A 69 -17.17 8.40 -2.21
N ASP A 70 -16.05 8.03 -2.85
CA ASP A 70 -15.46 8.70 -4.01
C ASP A 70 -14.98 10.15 -3.76
N GLY A 71 -14.83 10.52 -2.48
CA GLY A 71 -14.13 11.73 -2.03
C GLY A 71 -12.71 11.45 -1.53
N THR A 72 -12.09 12.45 -0.91
CA THR A 72 -10.75 12.39 -0.33
C THR A 72 -10.74 12.88 1.12
N LEU A 73 -10.24 12.05 2.02
CA LEU A 73 -9.84 12.46 3.37
C LEU A 73 -8.32 12.58 3.42
N ASP A 74 -7.79 13.78 3.64
CA ASP A 74 -6.35 14.02 3.80
C ASP A 74 -6.02 14.19 5.29
N LEU A 75 -5.36 13.20 5.87
CA LEU A 75 -5.00 13.20 7.29
C LEU A 75 -3.79 14.10 7.60
N LYS A 76 -3.08 14.62 6.58
CA LYS A 76 -1.82 15.33 6.80
C LYS A 76 -0.91 14.55 7.76
N ASN A 77 -0.39 15.24 8.77
CA ASN A 77 0.44 14.73 9.85
C ASN A 77 -0.30 14.71 11.21
N THR A 78 -1.64 14.74 11.23
CA THR A 78 -2.41 14.69 12.47
C THR A 78 -2.34 13.30 13.13
N SER A 79 -2.69 13.17 14.41
CA SER A 79 -2.52 11.92 15.16
C SER A 79 -3.70 11.63 16.09
N GLY A 80 -3.76 10.39 16.60
CA GLY A 80 -4.69 10.00 17.67
C GLY A 80 -6.13 9.70 17.21
N HIS A 81 -6.39 9.66 15.91
CA HIS A 81 -7.74 9.44 15.39
C HIS A 81 -8.25 8.01 15.62
N ASN A 82 -9.53 7.90 16.00
CA ASN A 82 -10.26 6.64 16.02
C ASN A 82 -11.60 6.79 15.32
N PHE A 83 -11.73 6.14 14.18
CA PHE A 83 -12.92 6.23 13.34
C PHE A 83 -13.87 5.05 13.52
N ASN A 84 -13.56 4.14 14.46
CA ASN A 84 -14.29 2.92 14.85
C ASN A 84 -14.62 1.96 13.70
N THR A 85 -15.32 2.41 12.66
CA THR A 85 -15.55 1.73 11.38
C THR A 85 -15.12 2.63 10.21
N ILE A 86 -14.25 2.13 9.34
CA ILE A 86 -13.74 2.82 8.16
C ILE A 86 -14.16 2.04 6.91
N THR A 87 -14.98 2.67 6.07
CA THR A 87 -15.42 2.11 4.79
C THR A 87 -15.34 3.15 3.68
N GLY A 88 -15.54 2.73 2.44
CA GLY A 88 -15.55 3.62 1.29
C GLY A 88 -15.87 2.88 0.00
N LEU A 89 -15.92 3.64 -1.08
CA LEU A 89 -16.13 3.12 -2.44
C LEU A 89 -14.81 3.08 -3.21
N ALA A 90 -14.86 2.50 -4.42
CA ALA A 90 -13.69 2.19 -5.23
C ALA A 90 -12.77 3.39 -5.50
N ASN A 91 -13.30 4.61 -5.61
CA ASN A 91 -12.51 5.84 -5.83
C ASN A 91 -12.31 6.66 -4.56
N GLY A 92 -12.82 6.20 -3.42
CA GLY A 92 -12.58 6.83 -2.13
C GLY A 92 -11.10 6.79 -1.76
N LYS A 93 -10.56 7.92 -1.30
CA LYS A 93 -9.14 8.06 -1.00
C LYS A 93 -8.89 8.54 0.43
N ILE A 94 -7.97 7.89 1.13
CA ILE A 94 -7.40 8.39 2.40
C ILE A 94 -5.93 8.69 2.15
N LYS A 95 -5.51 9.93 2.37
CA LYS A 95 -4.13 10.39 2.17
C LYS A 95 -3.42 10.61 3.50
N LEU A 96 -2.13 10.27 3.54
CA LEU A 96 -1.30 10.38 4.73
C LEU A 96 0.09 10.92 4.36
N SER A 97 0.62 11.84 5.17
CA SER A 97 1.99 12.33 5.04
C SER A 97 2.95 11.79 6.10
N THR A 98 2.48 10.84 6.92
CA THR A 98 3.23 10.08 7.93
C THR A 98 2.51 8.75 8.21
N ASP A 99 3.03 7.87 9.07
CA ASP A 99 2.36 6.61 9.45
C ASP A 99 1.26 6.82 10.51
N ASN A 100 0.22 7.59 10.14
CA ASN A 100 -0.88 8.01 11.02
C ASN A 100 -2.25 7.45 10.61
N PHE A 101 -2.32 6.25 10.02
CA PHE A 101 -3.62 5.70 9.65
C PHE A 101 -4.51 5.49 10.90
N PRO A 102 -5.78 5.95 10.90
CA PRO A 102 -6.63 5.99 12.09
C PRO A 102 -6.89 4.60 12.66
N ALA A 103 -7.17 4.54 13.97
CA ALA A 103 -7.71 3.34 14.59
C ALA A 103 -9.14 3.07 14.11
N GLY A 104 -9.54 1.80 14.11
CA GLY A 104 -10.87 1.34 13.72
C GLY A 104 -10.86 0.06 12.90
N ASP A 105 -12.03 -0.55 12.71
CA ASP A 105 -12.23 -1.64 11.77
C ASP A 105 -12.20 -1.09 10.34
N LEU A 106 -11.22 -1.54 9.57
CA LEU A 106 -11.00 -1.12 8.19
C LEU A 106 -11.50 -2.15 7.17
N SER A 107 -12.18 -3.21 7.61
CA SER A 107 -12.62 -4.34 6.76
C SER A 107 -13.40 -3.90 5.51
N GLY A 108 -14.23 -2.87 5.65
CA GLY A 108 -14.95 -2.25 4.54
C GLY A 108 -14.03 -1.53 3.56
N PHE A 109 -13.11 -0.69 4.06
CA PHE A 109 -12.19 0.08 3.22
C PHE A 109 -11.09 -0.78 2.57
N ALA A 110 -10.69 -1.89 3.19
CA ALA A 110 -9.75 -2.86 2.62
C ALA A 110 -10.43 -3.97 1.80
N ASN A 111 -11.74 -3.94 1.61
CA ASN A 111 -12.44 -4.94 0.81
C ASN A 111 -11.90 -4.97 -0.63
N ALA A 112 -11.55 -6.15 -1.14
CA ALA A 112 -10.93 -6.31 -2.46
C ALA A 112 -11.81 -5.75 -3.62
N SER A 113 -13.13 -5.90 -3.51
CA SER A 113 -14.08 -5.57 -4.58
C SER A 113 -14.60 -4.13 -4.49
N THR A 114 -14.79 -3.60 -3.28
CA THR A 114 -15.50 -2.32 -3.08
C THR A 114 -14.71 -1.26 -2.33
N GLY A 115 -13.61 -1.63 -1.66
CA GLY A 115 -12.85 -0.73 -0.80
C GLY A 115 -12.12 0.40 -1.54
N GLY A 116 -11.51 1.30 -0.80
CA GLY A 116 -10.86 2.49 -1.35
C GLY A 116 -9.35 2.37 -1.56
N THR A 117 -8.70 3.51 -1.68
CA THR A 117 -7.25 3.64 -1.90
C THR A 117 -6.61 4.45 -0.79
N VAL A 118 -5.50 3.94 -0.26
CA VAL A 118 -4.61 4.70 0.61
C VAL A 118 -3.51 5.34 -0.24
N GLU A 119 -3.24 6.64 -0.05
CA GLU A 119 -2.14 7.34 -0.72
C GLU A 119 -1.14 7.90 0.30
N TYR A 120 0.11 7.48 0.18
CA TYR A 120 1.25 8.08 0.89
C TYR A 120 1.89 9.18 0.06
N TYR A 121 2.14 10.32 0.69
CA TYR A 121 2.80 11.48 0.07
C TYR A 121 3.70 12.21 1.09
N GLY A 122 4.37 13.28 0.67
CA GLY A 122 5.21 14.09 1.55
C GLY A 122 6.70 13.78 1.42
N GLU A 123 7.46 14.00 2.50
CA GLU A 123 8.93 14.01 2.49
C GLU A 123 9.58 12.66 2.88
N GLY A 124 8.78 11.65 3.22
CA GLY A 124 9.25 10.32 3.60
C GLY A 124 9.01 9.99 5.06
N PHE A 125 8.81 8.70 5.34
CA PHE A 125 8.55 8.18 6.68
C PHE A 125 8.68 6.65 6.74
N GLU A 126 8.77 6.12 7.95
CA GLU A 126 8.82 4.69 8.22
C GLU A 126 7.41 4.13 8.49
N LEU A 127 7.15 2.93 7.97
CA LEU A 127 5.92 2.18 8.17
C LEU A 127 6.13 1.18 9.31
N LEU A 128 5.70 1.55 10.51
CA LEU A 128 6.03 0.85 11.75
C LEU A 128 4.94 -0.12 12.18
N GLN A 129 3.75 -0.04 11.57
CA GLN A 129 2.58 -0.83 11.93
C GLN A 129 2.19 -1.77 10.80
N ALA A 130 1.80 -3.00 11.14
CA ALA A 130 1.29 -3.91 10.13
C ALA A 130 -0.06 -3.41 9.61
N ARG A 131 -0.26 -3.40 8.29
CA ARG A 131 -1.49 -2.90 7.67
C ARG A 131 -2.02 -3.86 6.61
N THR A 132 -3.33 -3.94 6.56
CA THR A 132 -4.04 -4.50 5.41
C THR A 132 -4.76 -3.35 4.72
N PHE A 133 -4.57 -3.14 3.42
CA PHE A 133 -5.36 -2.19 2.64
C PHE A 133 -5.94 -2.88 1.41
N ARG A 134 -6.82 -2.20 0.68
CA ARG A 134 -7.16 -2.64 -0.68
C ARG A 134 -6.05 -2.19 -1.63
N ASN A 135 -6.04 -0.91 -1.99
CA ASN A 135 -5.01 -0.33 -2.84
C ASN A 135 -4.08 0.60 -2.07
N LEU A 136 -2.82 0.64 -2.48
CA LEU A 136 -1.83 1.59 -2.00
C LEU A 136 -1.22 2.35 -3.17
N VAL A 137 -1.17 3.67 -3.04
CA VAL A 137 -0.46 4.58 -3.94
C VAL A 137 0.67 5.25 -3.16
N ILE A 138 1.87 5.25 -3.72
CA ILE A 138 3.00 6.02 -3.21
C ILE A 138 3.29 7.15 -4.20
N ASN A 139 3.11 8.38 -3.76
CA ASN A 139 3.24 9.57 -4.58
C ASN A 139 3.91 10.69 -3.77
N MET A 140 5.20 10.51 -3.54
CA MET A 140 5.99 11.40 -2.69
C MET A 140 6.22 12.76 -3.33
N THR A 141 6.65 13.75 -2.55
CA THR A 141 6.96 15.09 -3.09
C THR A 141 8.10 15.02 -4.11
N ASP A 142 9.16 14.28 -3.80
CA ASP A 142 10.34 14.07 -4.63
C ASP A 142 10.65 12.57 -4.85
N ALA A 143 11.34 12.25 -5.95
CA ALA A 143 11.76 10.89 -6.29
C ALA A 143 12.87 10.31 -5.39
N THR A 144 13.41 11.13 -4.48
CA THR A 144 14.39 10.74 -3.44
C THR A 144 13.75 10.55 -2.07
N ASN A 145 12.50 10.99 -1.85
CA ASN A 145 11.80 10.77 -0.59
C ASN A 145 11.47 9.29 -0.43
N GLN A 146 11.75 8.75 0.76
CA GLN A 146 11.66 7.32 1.05
C GLN A 146 10.43 6.96 1.89
N ILE A 147 9.74 5.89 1.51
CA ILE A 147 8.80 5.15 2.36
C ILE A 147 9.47 3.85 2.76
N VAL A 148 9.72 3.66 4.05
CA VAL A 148 10.50 2.53 4.55
C VAL A 148 9.60 1.50 5.21
N LEU A 149 9.51 0.30 4.64
CA LEU A 149 8.70 -0.80 5.16
C LEU A 149 9.41 -1.48 6.33
N LEU A 150 8.96 -1.20 7.56
CA LEU A 150 9.46 -1.84 8.79
C LEU A 150 8.45 -2.77 9.47
N SER A 151 7.26 -2.93 8.89
CA SER A 151 6.25 -3.90 9.29
C SER A 151 5.55 -4.52 8.08
N ASP A 152 4.89 -5.65 8.27
CA ASP A 152 4.31 -6.43 7.18
C ASP A 152 3.02 -5.81 6.64
N TYR A 153 2.87 -5.81 5.32
CA TYR A 153 1.73 -5.22 4.61
C TYR A 153 1.03 -6.26 3.73
N THR A 154 -0.30 -6.20 3.70
CA THR A 154 -1.14 -6.94 2.75
C THR A 154 -2.04 -5.98 1.98
N LEU A 155 -1.98 -6.02 0.66
CA LEU A 155 -2.86 -5.27 -0.23
C LEU A 155 -3.81 -6.25 -0.92
N ASN A 156 -5.10 -6.16 -0.60
CA ASN A 156 -6.16 -6.95 -1.23
C ASN A 156 -6.43 -6.55 -2.69
N GLY A 157 -5.88 -5.42 -3.12
CA GLY A 157 -5.87 -4.92 -4.50
C GLY A 157 -4.44 -4.66 -4.97
N SER A 158 -4.19 -3.47 -5.51
CA SER A 158 -2.98 -3.12 -6.25
C SER A 158 -2.03 -2.18 -5.49
N LEU A 159 -0.75 -2.22 -5.85
CA LEU A 159 0.26 -1.22 -5.49
C LEU A 159 0.61 -0.38 -6.72
N SER A 160 0.61 0.94 -6.58
CA SER A 160 1.18 1.85 -7.57
C SER A 160 2.21 2.77 -6.91
N ILE A 161 3.43 2.79 -7.44
CA ILE A 161 4.48 3.73 -7.03
C ILE A 161 4.62 4.75 -8.16
N VAL A 162 3.95 5.88 -7.98
CA VAL A 162 3.96 6.99 -8.93
C VAL A 162 5.28 7.74 -8.84
N LYS A 163 5.71 8.05 -7.61
CA LYS A 163 6.90 8.83 -7.33
C LYS A 163 7.44 8.56 -5.93
N GLY A 164 8.77 8.52 -5.81
CA GLY A 164 9.49 8.28 -4.56
C GLY A 164 10.11 6.89 -4.50
N GLU A 165 10.76 6.58 -3.40
CA GLU A 165 11.46 5.32 -3.19
C GLU A 165 10.79 4.47 -2.11
N PHE A 166 10.34 3.28 -2.47
CA PHE A 166 9.84 2.30 -1.51
C PHE A 166 10.97 1.34 -1.11
N LEU A 167 11.33 1.34 0.17
CA LEU A 167 12.46 0.61 0.72
C LEU A 167 11.98 -0.57 1.57
N PHE A 168 12.38 -1.79 1.21
CA PHE A 168 12.23 -2.95 2.10
C PHE A 168 13.28 -2.92 3.21
N GLY A 169 12.85 -2.83 4.47
CA GLY A 169 13.78 -2.75 5.60
C GLY A 169 14.59 -1.44 5.61
N ASN A 170 15.51 -1.32 6.56
CA ASN A 170 16.42 -0.18 6.67
C ASN A 170 17.88 -0.67 6.75
N GLY A 171 18.80 0.20 7.17
CA GLY A 171 20.22 -0.13 7.25
C GLY A 171 20.66 -0.97 8.47
N THR A 172 19.76 -1.25 9.42
CA THR A 172 20.11 -1.83 10.73
C THR A 172 19.34 -3.10 11.05
N GLU A 173 18.06 -3.17 10.68
CA GLU A 173 17.17 -4.28 11.02
C GLU A 173 17.49 -5.54 10.22
N THR A 174 17.54 -6.69 10.89
CA THR A 174 17.76 -8.01 10.26
C THR A 174 16.48 -8.82 10.09
N SER A 175 15.35 -8.26 10.52
CA SER A 175 14.05 -8.91 10.43
C SER A 175 13.52 -8.88 9.01
N SER A 176 13.02 -10.03 8.54
CA SER A 176 12.32 -10.12 7.25
C SER A 176 11.06 -9.25 7.25
N ARG A 177 10.70 -8.75 6.06
CA ARG A 177 9.50 -7.94 5.83
C ARG A 177 8.73 -8.55 4.68
N ASN A 178 7.44 -8.66 4.86
CA ASN A 178 6.53 -9.24 3.88
C ASN A 178 5.62 -8.13 3.32
N LEU A 179 5.66 -7.96 2.00
CA LEU A 179 4.64 -7.23 1.27
C LEU A 179 3.89 -8.20 0.38
N THR A 180 2.59 -8.32 0.59
CA THR A 180 1.71 -9.13 -0.26
C THR A 180 0.78 -8.24 -1.07
N VAL A 181 0.72 -8.41 -2.39
CA VAL A 181 -0.17 -7.69 -3.30
C VAL A 181 -1.01 -8.69 -4.08
N LYS A 182 -2.33 -8.63 -3.87
CA LYS A 182 -3.28 -9.60 -4.43
C LYS A 182 -3.61 -9.35 -5.90
N GLU A 183 -3.51 -8.10 -6.34
CA GLU A 183 -3.67 -7.72 -7.75
C GLU A 183 -2.35 -7.18 -8.32
N HIS A 184 -2.37 -6.02 -8.98
CA HIS A 184 -1.26 -5.56 -9.82
C HIS A 184 -0.26 -4.72 -9.04
N VAL A 185 1.00 -4.79 -9.46
CA VAL A 185 2.08 -3.92 -9.01
C VAL A 185 2.55 -3.09 -10.20
N GLU A 186 2.53 -1.78 -10.04
CA GLU A 186 2.99 -0.84 -11.06
C GLU A 186 3.98 0.16 -10.46
N ILE A 187 5.14 0.28 -11.09
CA ILE A 187 6.15 1.30 -10.77
C ILE A 187 6.22 2.22 -11.97
N LEU A 188 5.80 3.46 -11.80
CA LEU A 188 5.87 4.48 -12.86
C LEU A 188 7.28 5.07 -12.92
N SER A 189 7.56 5.88 -13.94
CA SER A 189 8.89 6.45 -14.20
C SER A 189 9.49 7.29 -13.07
N GLY A 190 8.66 7.85 -12.17
CA GLY A 190 9.13 8.56 -10.97
C GLY A 190 9.35 7.66 -9.75
N GLY A 191 8.93 6.40 -9.83
CA GLY A 191 8.93 5.44 -8.74
C GLY A 191 10.18 4.57 -8.70
N LYS A 192 10.57 4.20 -7.49
CA LYS A 192 11.69 3.28 -7.24
C LYS A 192 11.32 2.24 -6.19
N ILE A 193 11.91 1.05 -6.32
CA ILE A 193 11.98 0.08 -5.23
C ILE A 193 13.44 -0.17 -4.89
N ARG A 194 13.74 -0.23 -3.60
CA ARG A 194 15.05 -0.56 -3.03
C ARG A 194 14.91 -1.53 -1.88
N THR A 195 16.04 -2.01 -1.39
CA THR A 195 16.15 -2.74 -0.12
C THR A 195 17.20 -2.07 0.75
N GLY A 196 16.95 -2.00 2.06
CA GLY A 196 17.91 -1.47 3.02
C GLY A 196 19.16 -2.34 3.10
N SER A 197 20.23 -1.85 3.76
CA SER A 197 21.49 -2.59 3.89
C SER A 197 21.53 -3.53 5.10
N GLY A 198 20.51 -3.53 5.97
CA GLY A 198 20.39 -4.49 7.06
C GLY A 198 20.37 -5.93 6.50
N ASN A 199 21.09 -6.85 7.13
CA ASN A 199 21.20 -8.24 6.67
C ASN A 199 19.88 -8.99 6.91
N ALA A 200 18.94 -8.78 5.99
CA ALA A 200 17.59 -9.31 6.03
C ALA A 200 17.18 -9.83 4.65
N ARG A 201 16.36 -10.88 4.66
CA ARG A 201 15.78 -11.48 3.46
C ARG A 201 14.29 -11.26 3.41
N HIS A 202 13.86 -10.24 2.67
CA HIS A 202 12.47 -9.81 2.56
C HIS A 202 11.71 -10.61 1.50
N GLN A 203 10.38 -10.55 1.56
CA GLN A 203 9.47 -11.26 0.65
C GLN A 203 8.52 -10.27 -0.01
N PHE A 204 8.49 -10.28 -1.34
CA PHE A 204 7.53 -9.52 -2.12
C PHE A 204 6.62 -10.48 -2.90
N ASN A 205 5.42 -10.70 -2.37
CA ASN A 205 4.46 -11.68 -2.86
C ASN A 205 3.45 -11.02 -3.80
N ILE A 206 3.44 -11.42 -5.06
CA ILE A 206 2.61 -10.84 -6.13
C ILE A 206 1.68 -11.91 -6.69
N TYR A 207 0.38 -11.62 -6.72
CA TYR A 207 -0.66 -12.49 -7.28
C TYR A 207 -1.27 -11.98 -8.60
N GLY A 208 -1.05 -10.72 -8.96
CA GLY A 208 -1.36 -10.16 -10.28
C GLY A 208 -0.12 -9.95 -11.15
N ASN A 209 -0.15 -8.92 -11.99
CA ASN A 209 0.99 -8.57 -12.87
C ASN A 209 1.95 -7.60 -12.20
N PHE A 210 3.18 -7.55 -12.71
CA PHE A 210 4.21 -6.60 -12.33
C PHE A 210 4.65 -5.80 -13.55
N THR A 211 4.56 -4.48 -13.49
CA THR A 211 5.06 -3.58 -14.53
C THR A 211 6.03 -2.59 -13.90
N ASN A 212 7.23 -2.48 -14.48
CA ASN A 212 8.22 -1.49 -14.06
C ASN A 212 8.58 -0.54 -15.20
N GLN A 213 8.26 0.74 -15.05
CA GLN A 213 8.70 1.87 -15.88
C GLN A 213 9.69 2.78 -15.15
N GLY A 214 9.94 2.54 -13.86
CA GLY A 214 10.90 3.25 -13.03
C GLY A 214 12.20 2.45 -12.86
N ASP A 215 12.73 2.44 -11.65
CA ASP A 215 13.99 1.75 -11.32
C ASP A 215 13.78 0.88 -10.06
N VAL A 216 13.90 -0.44 -10.20
CA VAL A 216 13.71 -1.39 -9.10
C VAL A 216 14.98 -2.18 -8.83
N GLN A 217 15.38 -2.24 -7.57
CA GLN A 217 16.56 -3.00 -7.12
C GLN A 217 16.19 -3.78 -5.85
N PHE A 218 16.14 -5.09 -6.00
CA PHE A 218 15.77 -6.05 -4.96
C PHE A 218 17.01 -6.66 -4.26
N THR A 219 18.16 -6.01 -4.41
CA THR A 219 19.44 -6.37 -3.77
C THR A 219 20.35 -5.15 -3.74
N ASN A 220 21.21 -5.07 -2.72
CA ASN A 220 22.31 -4.10 -2.65
C ASN A 220 23.51 -4.45 -3.57
N ARG A 221 23.50 -5.64 -4.21
CA ARG A 221 24.58 -6.04 -5.12
C ARG A 221 24.68 -5.12 -6.32
N THR A 222 25.92 -4.73 -6.63
CA THR A 222 26.26 -3.97 -7.84
C THR A 222 26.76 -4.86 -8.98
N ALA A 223 27.02 -6.14 -8.71
CA ALA A 223 27.37 -7.16 -9.69
C ALA A 223 26.82 -8.54 -9.25
N ALA A 224 26.66 -9.45 -10.20
CA ALA A 224 26.22 -10.80 -9.92
C ALA A 224 27.25 -11.57 -9.08
N ASN A 225 26.77 -12.36 -8.11
CA ASN A 225 27.59 -13.33 -7.39
C ASN A 225 26.79 -14.63 -7.17
N TYR A 226 26.98 -15.58 -8.07
CA TYR A 226 26.26 -16.85 -8.06
C TYR A 226 26.81 -17.87 -7.06
N THR A 227 27.88 -17.54 -6.32
CA THR A 227 28.64 -18.50 -5.49
C THR A 227 28.60 -18.23 -3.99
N ALA A 228 28.08 -17.09 -3.55
CA ALA A 228 27.88 -16.78 -2.15
C ALA A 228 26.52 -16.08 -1.93
N GLU A 229 25.92 -16.24 -0.76
CA GLU A 229 24.74 -15.49 -0.31
C GLU A 229 25.10 -14.01 -0.11
N ALA A 230 24.13 -13.10 -0.26
CA ALA A 230 24.31 -11.72 0.17
C ALA A 230 24.45 -11.64 1.71
N SER A 231 25.13 -10.60 2.19
CA SER A 231 25.28 -10.34 3.65
C SER A 231 24.64 -9.02 4.06
N ASP A 232 23.82 -8.47 3.17
CA ASP A 232 23.06 -7.24 3.26
C ASP A 232 21.63 -7.50 2.73
N GLY A 233 20.78 -6.47 2.73
CA GLY A 233 19.37 -6.65 2.41
C GLY A 233 19.13 -7.15 1.00
N ILE A 234 18.23 -8.13 0.90
CA ILE A 234 17.78 -8.77 -0.33
C ILE A 234 16.27 -9.01 -0.28
N VAL A 235 15.63 -9.05 -1.44
CA VAL A 235 14.20 -9.32 -1.58
C VAL A 235 13.99 -10.48 -2.55
N ASP A 236 13.26 -11.50 -2.11
CA ASP A 236 12.71 -12.51 -2.99
C ASP A 236 11.43 -11.99 -3.63
N VAL A 237 11.39 -11.92 -4.97
CA VAL A 237 10.19 -11.51 -5.70
C VAL A 237 9.42 -12.76 -6.12
N ASN A 238 8.25 -12.95 -5.54
CA ASN A 238 7.49 -14.19 -5.59
C ASN A 238 6.22 -14.01 -6.43
N PHE A 239 6.09 -14.77 -7.52
CA PHE A 239 4.89 -14.82 -8.37
C PHE A 239 4.07 -16.06 -8.02
N LEU A 240 3.00 -15.84 -7.26
CA LEU A 240 2.32 -16.89 -6.49
C LEU A 240 0.91 -17.25 -6.97
N SER A 241 0.46 -16.69 -8.09
CA SER A 241 -0.92 -16.89 -8.54
C SER A 241 -1.13 -18.29 -9.11
N GLY A 242 -1.91 -19.10 -8.41
CA GLY A 242 -2.32 -20.44 -8.86
C GLY A 242 -3.62 -20.48 -9.67
N ILE A 243 -4.16 -19.32 -10.06
CA ILE A 243 -5.46 -19.19 -10.74
C ILE A 243 -5.42 -18.35 -12.03
N ARG A 244 -4.26 -17.79 -12.38
CA ARG A 244 -4.09 -16.97 -13.59
C ARG A 244 -2.62 -16.90 -13.99
N ASN A 245 -2.39 -16.68 -15.28
CA ASN A 245 -1.07 -16.27 -15.77
C ASN A 245 -0.69 -14.92 -15.16
N GLN A 246 0.61 -14.72 -14.96
CA GLN A 246 1.14 -13.44 -14.53
C GLN A 246 2.12 -12.93 -15.59
N PHE A 247 2.18 -11.62 -15.74
CA PHE A 247 3.11 -10.94 -16.63
C PHE A 247 4.03 -10.04 -15.80
N MET A 248 5.33 -10.15 -16.05
CA MET A 248 6.36 -9.23 -15.59
C MET A 248 6.86 -8.46 -16.80
N VAL A 249 6.53 -7.17 -16.88
CA VAL A 249 6.92 -6.28 -17.98
C VAL A 249 7.92 -5.25 -17.48
N LEU A 250 9.13 -5.27 -18.04
CA LEU A 250 10.26 -4.45 -17.62
C LEU A 250 10.57 -3.40 -18.69
N GLU A 251 10.10 -2.19 -18.45
CA GLU A 251 10.28 -1.00 -19.28
C GLU A 251 11.28 0.00 -18.66
N GLY A 252 11.86 -0.35 -17.51
CA GLY A 252 12.95 0.37 -16.85
C GLY A 252 13.91 -0.59 -16.12
N PRO A 253 15.05 -0.09 -15.61
CA PRO A 253 16.07 -0.89 -14.93
C PRO A 253 15.49 -1.75 -13.80
N SER A 254 15.76 -3.06 -13.84
CA SER A 254 15.24 -4.01 -12.87
C SER A 254 16.32 -5.01 -12.46
N ARG A 255 16.74 -4.92 -11.20
CA ARG A 255 17.73 -5.81 -10.62
C ARG A 255 17.10 -6.70 -9.57
N PHE A 256 17.16 -8.01 -9.80
CA PHE A 256 16.59 -9.03 -8.93
C PHE A 256 17.68 -9.76 -8.16
N TYR A 257 17.40 -10.07 -6.89
CA TYR A 257 18.16 -11.08 -6.18
C TYR A 257 17.67 -12.48 -6.58
N ARG A 258 16.38 -12.75 -6.37
CA ARG A 258 15.73 -14.02 -6.67
C ARG A 258 14.33 -13.77 -7.22
N ILE A 259 13.95 -14.59 -8.20
CA ILE A 259 12.57 -14.66 -8.69
C ILE A 259 12.05 -16.07 -8.40
N VAL A 260 10.97 -16.16 -7.64
CA VAL A 260 10.31 -17.42 -7.30
C VAL A 260 9.00 -17.50 -8.07
N ILE A 261 8.75 -18.64 -8.71
CA ILE A 261 7.54 -18.90 -9.49
C ILE A 261 6.84 -20.12 -8.87
N SER A 262 5.65 -19.92 -8.32
CA SER A 262 4.86 -20.99 -7.72
C SER A 262 3.41 -20.86 -8.17
N LYS A 263 2.94 -21.82 -8.98
CA LYS A 263 1.66 -21.69 -9.72
C LYS A 263 0.56 -22.60 -9.19
N GLY A 264 0.58 -22.84 -7.88
CA GLY A 264 -0.32 -23.77 -7.22
C GLY A 264 0.02 -25.21 -7.58
N THR A 265 -1.00 -26.07 -7.61
CA THR A 265 -0.83 -27.52 -7.84
C THR A 265 -1.04 -27.94 -9.29
N ALA A 266 -1.26 -27.00 -10.20
CA ALA A 266 -1.51 -27.26 -11.62
C ALA A 266 -0.47 -26.52 -12.48
N SER A 267 0.05 -27.17 -13.54
CA SER A 267 0.99 -26.54 -14.50
C SER A 267 0.27 -25.70 -15.55
N THR A 268 -0.92 -25.20 -15.22
CA THR A 268 -1.77 -24.48 -16.16
C THR A 268 -1.41 -23.01 -16.27
N TYR A 269 -0.75 -22.46 -15.26
CA TYR A 269 -0.43 -21.05 -15.18
C TYR A 269 1.07 -20.82 -15.20
N GLU A 270 1.46 -19.73 -15.85
CA GLU A 270 2.86 -19.38 -16.08
C GLU A 270 3.16 -17.94 -15.64
N LEU A 271 4.45 -17.62 -15.60
CA LEU A 271 4.96 -16.25 -15.54
C LEU A 271 5.60 -15.94 -16.88
N ASN A 272 5.08 -14.93 -17.57
CA ASN A 272 5.71 -14.37 -18.76
C ASN A 272 6.58 -13.18 -18.34
N ILE A 273 7.88 -13.23 -18.65
CA ILE A 273 8.83 -12.14 -18.37
C ILE A 273 9.26 -11.52 -19.69
N SER A 274 9.09 -10.20 -19.82
CA SER A 274 9.56 -9.43 -20.97
C SER A 274 10.30 -8.18 -20.51
N ALA A 275 11.36 -7.83 -21.25
CA ALA A 275 12.09 -6.60 -21.07
C ALA A 275 12.21 -5.88 -22.41
N THR A 276 11.96 -4.57 -22.44
CA THR A 276 12.06 -3.78 -23.67
C THR A 276 13.50 -3.51 -24.08
N GLN A 277 14.45 -3.68 -23.16
CA GLN A 277 15.89 -3.62 -23.39
C GLN A 277 16.62 -4.72 -22.60
N ALA A 278 17.72 -5.24 -23.14
CA ALA A 278 18.51 -6.26 -22.46
C ALA A 278 19.06 -5.80 -21.10
N SER A 279 19.40 -4.51 -20.97
CA SER A 279 19.88 -3.90 -19.72
C SER A 279 18.80 -3.70 -18.64
N TYR A 280 17.53 -3.97 -18.95
CA TYR A 280 16.43 -3.79 -17.99
C TYR A 280 16.16 -5.03 -17.14
N PHE A 281 16.86 -6.13 -17.40
CA PHE A 281 16.78 -7.34 -16.58
C PHE A 281 18.16 -7.76 -16.10
N GLU A 282 18.35 -7.73 -14.77
CA GLU A 282 19.55 -8.23 -14.10
C GLU A 282 19.14 -9.23 -13.00
N LEU A 283 19.80 -10.38 -12.92
CA LEU A 283 19.61 -11.37 -11.85
C LEU A 283 20.95 -11.64 -11.16
N PHE A 284 21.10 -11.20 -9.91
CA PHE A 284 22.41 -11.15 -9.22
C PHE A 284 22.55 -12.12 -8.04
N GLY A 285 21.51 -12.89 -7.71
CA GLY A 285 21.48 -13.72 -6.51
C GLY A 285 22.40 -14.95 -6.55
N TYR A 286 22.58 -15.54 -5.38
CA TYR A 286 23.30 -16.80 -5.20
C TYR A 286 22.59 -17.97 -5.89
N ALA A 287 23.34 -18.87 -6.53
CA ALA A 287 22.83 -19.99 -7.32
C ALA A 287 23.30 -21.35 -6.78
N ASN A 288 23.24 -21.56 -5.46
CA ASN A 288 23.49 -22.87 -4.87
C ASN A 288 22.72 -23.05 -3.56
N GLU A 289 21.39 -22.98 -3.69
CA GLU A 289 20.49 -23.53 -2.70
C GLU A 289 20.11 -24.93 -3.17
N THR A 290 20.50 -25.94 -2.39
CA THR A 290 20.02 -27.32 -2.58
C THR A 290 18.51 -27.25 -2.71
N THR A 291 17.98 -27.50 -3.90
CA THR A 291 16.54 -27.59 -4.08
C THR A 291 16.10 -28.79 -3.25
N GLN A 292 15.60 -28.55 -2.03
CA GLN A 292 14.66 -29.50 -1.45
C GLN A 292 13.59 -29.64 -2.52
N ARG A 293 13.60 -30.78 -3.20
CA ARG A 293 12.83 -31.08 -4.41
C ARG A 293 11.45 -30.48 -4.29
N LEU A 294 11.28 -29.27 -4.83
CA LEU A 294 9.99 -28.62 -4.79
C LEU A 294 9.06 -29.49 -5.66
N PRO A 295 7.78 -29.63 -5.29
CA PRO A 295 6.82 -30.31 -6.15
C PRO A 295 6.89 -29.75 -7.58
N SER A 296 6.58 -30.56 -8.60
CA SER A 296 6.73 -30.26 -10.04
C SER A 296 6.02 -28.99 -10.56
N TRP A 297 5.40 -28.21 -9.68
CA TRP A 297 4.61 -27.02 -9.94
C TRP A 297 5.28 -25.73 -9.41
N GLN A 298 6.50 -25.84 -8.88
CA GLN A 298 7.31 -24.71 -8.42
C GLN A 298 8.62 -24.65 -9.21
N ALA A 299 8.89 -23.50 -9.82
CA ALA A 299 10.14 -23.21 -10.48
C ALA A 299 10.80 -22.03 -9.74
N ILE A 300 12.05 -22.22 -9.32
CA ILE A 300 12.88 -21.08 -8.91
C ILE A 300 13.80 -20.79 -10.09
N LEU A 301 13.76 -19.56 -10.60
CA LEU A 301 14.72 -19.11 -11.59
C LEU A 301 15.99 -18.68 -10.86
N MET A 302 17.01 -19.54 -10.91
CA MET A 302 18.40 -19.24 -10.56
C MET A 302 19.23 -19.60 -11.79
N LEU A 303 20.14 -18.72 -12.22
CA LEU A 303 21.12 -19.03 -13.26
C LEU A 303 22.37 -19.62 -12.63
#